data_AF-A0A6V7V8W5-F1
#
_entry.id   AF-A0A6V7V8W5-F1
#
_cell.length_a   1.000
_cell.length_b   1.000
_cell.length_c   1.000
_cell.angle_alpha   90.00
_cell.angle_beta   90.00
_cell.angle_gamma   90.00
#
_symmetry.space_group_name_H-M   'P 1'
#
loop_
_entity.id
_entity.type
_entity.pdbx_description
1 polymer ?
#
loop_
_entity_poly.entity_id
_entity_poly.type
_entity_poly.pdbx_seq_one_letter_code
_entity_poly.pdbx_strand_id
1 'polypeptide(L)'
;MSILLQIISTIFFISLGIGISTGTCIVGKFVPIEDNKMHASPPNYAQNQPGVVNKLIVTGGTTKYSITLKEGNNKCTAPNNGQEIECQLSGKKLTGELIFTFSNGMEIEVPFKEVPFFAGNKCQINLVDYNRGTHETIIEINGVKVKIVLDEENKIPIQACKGGN
;
A
#
# COMPACT_ATOMS: atom_id res chain seq x y z
N MET A 1 -0.54 71.67 16.94
CA MET A 1 0.48 70.63 17.22
C MET A 1 -0.25 69.37 17.68
N SER A 2 -0.37 68.38 16.80
CA SER A 2 -0.49 66.93 17.07
C SER A 2 -1.07 66.25 15.83
N ILE A 3 -0.17 65.70 15.01
CA ILE A 3 -0.50 64.81 13.89
C ILE A 3 -0.42 63.40 14.47
N LEU A 4 -1.57 62.73 14.56
CA LEU A 4 -1.66 61.34 15.01
C LEU A 4 -1.34 60.43 13.82
N LEU A 5 -0.12 59.90 13.82
CA LEU A 5 0.40 58.99 12.80
C LEU A 5 -0.13 57.57 13.07
N GLN A 6 -1.14 57.12 12.31
CA GLN A 6 -1.60 55.72 12.36
C GLN A 6 -0.71 54.87 11.44
N ILE A 7 0.14 54.06 12.05
CA ILE A 7 0.93 53.02 11.39
C ILE A 7 -0.02 51.86 11.09
N ILE A 8 -0.42 51.71 9.84
CA ILE A 8 -1.14 50.52 9.35
C ILE A 8 -0.10 49.39 9.26
N SER A 9 -0.08 48.56 10.30
CA SER A 9 0.66 47.30 10.32
C SER A 9 -0.02 46.31 9.39
N THR A 10 0.43 46.24 8.13
CA THR A 10 0.03 45.20 7.20
C THR A 10 0.68 43.89 7.63
N ILE A 11 -0.06 43.08 8.40
CA ILE A 11 0.32 41.71 8.71
C ILE A 11 0.21 40.90 7.42
N PHE A 12 1.37 40.65 6.81
CA PHE A 12 1.52 39.75 5.68
C PHE A 12 1.39 38.31 6.21
N PHE A 13 0.19 37.73 6.12
CA PHE A 13 0.02 36.29 6.32
C PHE A 13 0.66 35.57 5.15
N ILE A 14 1.92 35.13 5.34
CA ILE A 14 2.52 34.11 4.50
C ILE A 14 1.76 32.82 4.80
N SER A 15 0.73 32.54 3.99
CA SER A 15 0.13 31.22 3.91
C SER A 15 1.19 30.27 3.36
N LEU A 16 2.00 29.69 4.25
CA LEU A 16 2.68 28.44 4.00
C LEU A 16 1.57 27.44 3.69
N GLY A 17 1.35 27.18 2.41
CA GLY A 17 0.49 26.11 1.93
C GLY A 17 1.11 24.78 2.34
N ILE A 18 0.93 24.41 3.61
CA ILE A 18 1.06 23.03 4.06
C ILE A 18 -0.11 22.33 3.38
N GLY A 19 0.15 21.73 2.21
CA GLY A 19 -0.79 20.86 1.54
C GLY A 19 -1.08 19.70 2.47
N ILE A 20 -2.12 19.84 3.28
CA ILE A 20 -2.63 18.77 4.13
C ILE A 20 -3.19 17.74 3.15
N SER A 21 -2.40 16.72 2.85
CA SER A 21 -2.90 15.53 2.15
C SER A 21 -3.91 14.89 3.09
N THR A 22 -5.20 15.15 2.87
CA THR A 22 -6.31 14.52 3.61
C THR A 22 -6.53 13.10 3.09
N GLY A 23 -5.47 12.29 3.03
CA GLY A 23 -5.56 10.90 2.61
C GLY A 23 -6.35 10.10 3.64
N THR A 24 -7.28 9.25 3.18
CA THR A 24 -8.06 8.35 4.03
C THR A 24 -7.33 7.02 4.11
N CYS A 25 -6.83 6.66 5.29
CA CYS A 25 -6.17 5.39 5.54
C CYS A 25 -7.17 4.39 6.17
N ILE A 26 -7.20 3.17 5.65
CA ILE A 26 -8.08 2.07 6.10
C ILE A 26 -7.24 0.81 6.36
N VAL A 27 -7.53 0.10 7.45
CA VAL A 27 -6.86 -1.18 7.75
C VAL A 27 -7.70 -2.34 7.20
N GLY A 28 -7.09 -3.18 6.38
CA GLY A 28 -7.68 -4.40 5.86
C GLY A 28 -7.05 -5.66 6.46
N LYS A 29 -7.69 -6.80 6.23
CA LYS A 29 -7.14 -8.13 6.55
C LYS A 29 -7.35 -9.11 5.41
N PHE A 30 -6.40 -10.03 5.26
CA PHE A 30 -6.55 -11.14 4.33
C PHE A 30 -7.61 -12.12 4.82
N VAL A 31 -8.48 -12.52 3.91
CA VAL A 31 -9.47 -13.60 4.09
C VAL A 31 -9.36 -14.55 2.89
N PRO A 32 -9.37 -15.86 3.14
CA PRO A 32 -9.40 -16.83 2.06
C PRO A 32 -10.69 -16.66 1.24
N ILE A 33 -10.55 -16.74 -0.08
CA ILE A 33 -11.67 -17.00 -0.97
C ILE A 33 -11.89 -18.52 -0.89
N GLU A 34 -13.14 -18.98 -0.77
CA GLU A 34 -13.49 -20.39 -0.56
C GLU A 34 -12.57 -21.35 -1.36
N ASP A 35 -12.06 -22.39 -0.70
CA ASP A 35 -11.07 -23.38 -1.17
C ASP A 35 -9.61 -22.93 -1.36
N ASN A 36 -9.27 -21.64 -1.35
CA ASN A 36 -7.88 -21.18 -1.43
C ASN A 36 -7.26 -20.94 -0.05
N LYS A 37 -6.53 -21.94 0.46
CA LYS A 37 -5.58 -21.70 1.55
C LYS A 37 -4.45 -20.81 1.00
N MET A 38 -4.29 -19.59 1.53
CA MET A 38 -3.13 -18.72 1.26
C MET A 38 -1.77 -19.41 1.49
N HIS A 39 -1.77 -20.52 2.22
CA HIS A 39 -0.61 -21.35 2.54
C HIS A 39 -0.48 -22.62 1.66
N ALA A 40 -1.43 -22.89 0.75
CA ALA A 40 -1.22 -23.92 -0.25
C ALA A 40 -0.17 -23.38 -1.22
N SER A 41 0.96 -24.07 -1.35
CA SER A 41 1.99 -23.73 -2.32
C SER A 41 1.32 -23.54 -3.69
N PRO A 42 1.42 -22.36 -4.32
CA PRO A 42 0.92 -22.20 -5.68
C PRO A 42 1.55 -23.27 -6.58
N PRO A 43 0.84 -23.72 -7.63
CA PRO A 43 1.28 -24.83 -8.48
C PRO A 43 2.63 -24.63 -9.18
N ASN A 44 3.25 -23.43 -9.09
CA ASN A 44 4.56 -23.10 -9.67
C ASN A 44 5.43 -22.25 -8.73
N TYR A 45 5.63 -22.66 -7.46
CA TYR A 45 6.55 -21.96 -6.56
C TYR A 45 8.02 -22.20 -6.96
N ALA A 46 8.54 -21.41 -7.90
CA ALA A 46 9.97 -21.39 -8.18
C ALA A 46 10.73 -20.92 -6.92
N GLN A 47 11.82 -21.60 -6.58
CA GLN A 47 12.67 -21.16 -5.45
C GLN A 47 13.40 -19.86 -5.81
N ASN A 48 13.52 -18.97 -4.83
CA ASN A 48 14.35 -17.77 -4.99
C ASN A 48 15.82 -18.17 -5.12
N GLN A 49 16.49 -17.61 -6.11
CA GLN A 49 17.91 -17.77 -6.33
C GLN A 49 18.69 -16.84 -5.39
N PRO A 50 19.66 -17.35 -4.63
CA PRO A 50 20.54 -16.52 -3.80
C PRO A 50 21.30 -15.49 -4.65
N GLY A 51 21.45 -14.27 -4.14
CA GLY A 51 22.19 -13.20 -4.82
C GLY A 51 21.45 -12.51 -5.97
N VAL A 52 20.24 -12.96 -6.32
CA VAL A 52 19.39 -12.30 -7.32
C VAL A 52 18.46 -11.32 -6.62
N VAL A 53 18.41 -10.08 -7.12
CA VAL A 53 17.53 -9.02 -6.61
C VAL A 53 16.08 -9.42 -6.85
N ASN A 54 15.26 -9.32 -5.80
CA ASN A 54 13.83 -9.58 -5.92
C ASN A 54 13.14 -8.49 -6.73
N LYS A 55 12.04 -8.81 -7.39
CA LYS A 55 11.27 -7.84 -8.19
C LYS A 55 9.81 -7.83 -7.76
N LEU A 56 9.23 -6.63 -7.71
CA LEU A 56 7.81 -6.40 -7.50
C LEU A 56 7.16 -5.97 -8.82
N ILE A 57 6.05 -6.59 -9.18
CA ILE A 57 5.27 -6.29 -10.37
C ILE A 57 3.82 -6.09 -9.95
N VAL A 58 3.22 -4.98 -10.34
CA VAL A 58 1.81 -4.68 -10.03
C VAL A 58 1.04 -4.49 -11.33
N THR A 59 -0.06 -5.22 -11.45
CA THR A 59 -0.94 -5.25 -12.63
C THR A 59 -2.40 -5.27 -12.21
N GLY A 60 -3.30 -5.10 -13.16
CA GLY A 60 -4.75 -5.21 -12.93
C GLY A 60 -5.41 -3.91 -12.52
N GLY A 61 -6.73 -3.99 -12.36
CA GLY A 61 -7.62 -2.85 -12.19
C GLY A 61 -7.64 -1.88 -13.38
N THR A 62 -8.55 -0.92 -13.32
CA THR A 62 -8.66 0.19 -14.29
C THR A 62 -8.29 1.54 -13.69
N THR A 63 -8.11 1.59 -12.36
CA THR A 63 -7.77 2.82 -11.63
C THR A 63 -6.25 2.91 -11.46
N LYS A 64 -5.69 4.12 -11.38
CA LYS A 64 -4.28 4.29 -11.03
C LYS A 64 -4.08 4.04 -9.54
N TYR A 65 -3.18 3.12 -9.20
CA TYR A 65 -2.74 2.87 -7.84
C TYR A 65 -1.30 2.38 -7.83
N SER A 66 -0.69 2.38 -6.64
CA SER A 66 0.57 1.70 -6.36
C SER A 66 0.39 0.74 -5.20
N ILE A 67 1.25 -0.27 -5.13
CA ILE A 67 1.36 -1.16 -3.98
C ILE A 67 2.75 -1.00 -3.39
N THR A 68 2.82 -0.80 -2.07
CA THR A 68 4.04 -0.85 -1.29
C THR A 68 4.07 -2.14 -0.48
N LEU A 69 5.08 -2.96 -0.69
CA LEU A 69 5.45 -4.06 0.19
C LEU A 69 6.46 -3.51 1.22
N LYS A 70 6.13 -3.60 2.50
CA LYS A 70 6.93 -3.03 3.60
C LYS A 70 7.27 -4.11 4.62
N GLU A 71 8.52 -4.12 5.07
CA GLU A 71 9.04 -4.96 6.15
C GLU A 71 9.99 -4.14 7.03
N GLY A 72 9.56 -3.85 8.26
CA GLY A 72 10.27 -2.92 9.15
C GLY A 72 10.45 -1.54 8.50
N ASN A 73 11.70 -1.11 8.34
CA ASN A 73 12.07 0.15 7.70
C ASN A 73 12.25 0.05 6.17
N ASN A 74 12.29 -1.18 5.64
CA ASN A 74 12.48 -1.40 4.21
C ASN A 74 11.12 -1.40 3.51
N LYS A 75 11.07 -0.79 2.33
CA LYS A 75 9.86 -0.75 1.51
C LYS A 75 10.19 -0.83 0.03
N CYS A 76 9.24 -1.31 -0.73
CA CYS A 76 9.35 -1.53 -2.15
C CYS A 76 8.00 -1.22 -2.79
N THR A 77 7.95 -0.19 -3.62
CA THR A 77 6.71 0.35 -4.18
C THR A 77 6.71 0.17 -5.69
N ALA A 78 5.63 -0.39 -6.22
CA ALA A 78 5.42 -0.53 -7.66
C ALA A 78 4.07 0.06 -8.08
N PRO A 79 4.02 0.87 -9.16
CA PRO A 79 2.77 1.35 -9.75
C PRO A 79 2.07 0.25 -10.56
N ASN A 80 0.75 0.36 -10.79
CA ASN A 80 -0.03 -0.61 -11.59
C ASN A 80 0.21 -0.53 -13.11
N ASN A 81 1.46 -0.55 -13.56
CA ASN A 81 1.81 -0.46 -14.98
C ASN A 81 2.48 -1.72 -15.53
N GLY A 82 2.55 -2.79 -14.74
CA GLY A 82 3.18 -4.05 -15.12
C GLY A 82 4.70 -4.00 -15.26
N GLN A 83 5.35 -2.90 -14.92
CA GLN A 83 6.81 -2.82 -14.91
C GLN A 83 7.38 -3.56 -13.71
N GLU A 84 8.53 -4.22 -13.92
CA GLU A 84 9.28 -4.82 -12.82
C GLU A 84 10.08 -3.74 -12.09
N ILE A 85 9.87 -3.63 -10.77
CA ILE A 85 10.64 -2.75 -9.89
C ILE A 85 11.56 -3.60 -9.02
N GLU A 86 12.83 -3.21 -8.94
CA GLU A 86 13.79 -3.86 -8.04
C GLU A 86 13.39 -3.67 -6.57
N CYS A 87 13.48 -4.75 -5.82
CA CYS A 87 12.96 -4.89 -4.49
C CYS A 87 14.06 -5.44 -3.60
N GLN A 88 14.61 -4.59 -2.73
CA GLN A 88 15.70 -4.97 -1.82
C GLN A 88 15.21 -5.77 -0.59
N LEU A 89 13.91 -6.08 -0.54
CA LEU A 89 13.35 -7.00 0.44
C LEU A 89 13.83 -8.42 0.13
N SER A 90 14.38 -9.10 1.13
CA SER A 90 14.98 -10.43 0.99
C SER A 90 14.52 -11.35 2.12
N GLY A 91 14.61 -12.65 1.90
CA GLY A 91 14.15 -13.66 2.86
C GLY A 91 13.20 -14.68 2.24
N LYS A 92 12.97 -15.78 2.96
CA LYS A 92 12.04 -16.84 2.54
C LYS A 92 10.59 -16.48 2.81
N LYS A 93 10.36 -15.72 3.89
CA LYS A 93 9.06 -15.27 4.38
C LYS A 93 9.24 -13.87 4.96
N LEU A 94 8.28 -12.99 4.72
CA LEU A 94 8.30 -11.62 5.19
C LEU A 94 7.25 -11.40 6.28
N THR A 95 7.49 -10.43 7.15
CA THR A 95 6.49 -9.94 8.12
C THR A 95 6.41 -8.42 8.05
N GLY A 96 5.22 -7.87 7.85
CA GLY A 96 5.07 -6.44 7.59
C GLY A 96 3.69 -6.07 7.05
N GLU A 97 3.65 -5.14 6.11
CA GLU A 97 2.41 -4.51 5.62
C GLU A 97 2.41 -4.41 4.09
N LEU A 98 1.24 -4.68 3.50
CA LEU A 98 0.96 -4.40 2.10
C LEU A 98 0.08 -3.14 2.04
N ILE A 99 0.56 -2.08 1.39
CA ILE A 99 -0.12 -0.79 1.37
C ILE A 99 -0.55 -0.48 -0.06
N PHE A 100 -1.86 -0.36 -0.28
CA PHE A 100 -2.43 0.07 -1.55
C PHE A 100 -2.64 1.58 -1.51
N THR A 101 -1.95 2.34 -2.33
CA THR A 101 -2.16 3.80 -2.43
C THR A 101 -2.89 4.10 -3.74
N PHE A 102 -4.14 4.53 -3.64
CA PHE A 102 -4.97 4.91 -4.80
C PHE A 102 -4.75 6.38 -5.16
N SER A 103 -4.96 6.72 -6.43
CA SER A 103 -4.72 8.10 -6.93
C SER A 103 -5.58 9.18 -6.28
N ASN A 104 -6.66 8.81 -5.58
CA ASN A 104 -7.50 9.72 -4.79
C ASN A 104 -6.95 9.97 -3.37
N GLY A 105 -5.77 9.47 -3.04
CA GLY A 105 -5.16 9.59 -1.71
C GLY A 105 -5.68 8.60 -0.68
N MET A 106 -6.53 7.65 -1.08
CA MET A 106 -6.95 6.55 -0.19
C MET A 106 -5.82 5.53 -0.06
N GLU A 107 -5.58 5.07 1.16
CA GLU A 107 -4.65 3.99 1.43
C GLU A 107 -5.34 2.81 2.13
N ILE A 108 -5.03 1.59 1.70
CA ILE A 108 -5.44 0.35 2.39
C ILE A 108 -4.17 -0.34 2.89
N GLU A 109 -4.01 -0.40 4.21
CA GLU A 109 -2.90 -1.09 4.88
C GLU A 109 -3.34 -2.49 5.29
N VAL A 110 -2.61 -3.52 4.85
CA VAL A 110 -2.92 -4.92 5.14
C VAL A 110 -1.72 -5.58 5.82
N PRO A 111 -1.73 -5.75 7.15
CA PRO A 111 -0.66 -6.43 7.85
C PRO A 111 -0.61 -7.91 7.47
N PHE A 112 0.60 -8.46 7.46
CA PHE A 112 0.85 -9.87 7.21
C PHE A 112 2.00 -10.40 8.07
N LYS A 113 2.02 -11.71 8.29
CA LYS A 113 3.06 -12.39 9.05
C LYS A 113 3.50 -13.66 8.36
N GLU A 114 4.82 -13.84 8.25
CA GLU A 114 5.47 -15.03 7.71
C GLU A 114 4.99 -15.44 6.30
N VAL A 115 4.77 -14.46 5.41
CA VAL A 115 4.24 -14.71 4.06
C VAL A 115 5.36 -14.87 3.03
N PRO A 116 5.34 -15.94 2.23
CA PRO A 116 6.32 -16.19 1.17
C PRO A 116 5.96 -15.42 -0.12
N PHE A 117 6.13 -14.09 -0.13
CA PHE A 117 5.75 -13.23 -1.25
C PHE A 117 6.56 -13.42 -2.53
N PHE A 118 7.81 -13.85 -2.43
CA PHE A 118 8.70 -13.97 -3.59
C PHE A 118 8.84 -15.43 -4.04
N ALA A 119 8.44 -15.72 -5.27
CA ALA A 119 8.69 -16.99 -5.96
C ALA A 119 9.55 -16.71 -7.21
N GLY A 120 10.67 -17.41 -7.36
CA GLY A 120 11.63 -17.16 -8.45
C GLY A 120 12.16 -15.73 -8.48
N ASN A 121 12.39 -15.15 -7.30
CA ASN A 121 12.77 -13.74 -7.08
C ASN A 121 11.73 -12.73 -7.60
N LYS A 122 10.47 -13.14 -7.79
CA LYS A 122 9.38 -12.25 -8.24
C LYS A 122 8.20 -12.30 -7.28
N CYS A 123 7.62 -11.14 -7.02
CA CYS A 123 6.32 -10.96 -6.40
C CYS A 123 5.44 -10.23 -7.42
N GLN A 124 4.46 -10.94 -7.97
CA GLN A 124 3.49 -10.39 -8.89
C GLN A 124 2.15 -10.24 -8.17
N ILE A 125 1.66 -9.02 -8.10
CA ILE A 125 0.35 -8.70 -7.52
C ILE A 125 -0.56 -8.19 -8.62
N ASN A 126 -1.69 -8.84 -8.81
CA ASN A 126 -2.71 -8.47 -9.77
C ASN A 126 -4.00 -8.07 -9.04
N LEU A 127 -4.48 -6.83 -9.23
CA LEU A 127 -5.78 -6.41 -8.72
C LEU A 127 -6.87 -6.96 -9.64
N VAL A 128 -7.64 -7.93 -9.13
CA VAL A 128 -8.69 -8.62 -9.88
C VAL A 128 -10.00 -7.84 -9.81
N ASP A 129 -10.39 -7.42 -8.60
CA ASP A 129 -11.64 -6.69 -8.37
C ASP A 129 -11.54 -5.77 -7.15
N TYR A 130 -12.32 -4.69 -7.15
CA TYR A 130 -12.44 -3.76 -6.04
C TYR A 130 -13.86 -3.19 -5.93
N ASN A 131 -14.55 -3.58 -4.86
CA ASN A 131 -15.85 -3.04 -4.53
C ASN A 131 -15.69 -1.73 -3.75
N ARG A 132 -16.02 -0.60 -4.37
CA ARG A 132 -15.89 0.74 -3.77
C ARG A 132 -16.82 0.99 -2.57
N GLY A 133 -17.93 0.26 -2.46
CA GLY A 133 -18.90 0.44 -1.39
C GLY A 133 -18.50 -0.28 -0.10
N THR A 134 -17.94 -1.49 -0.23
CA THR A 134 -17.52 -2.33 0.91
C THR A 134 -16.01 -2.34 1.14
N HIS A 135 -15.24 -1.73 0.23
CA HIS A 135 -13.78 -1.82 0.15
C HIS A 135 -13.22 -3.25 0.04
N GLU A 136 -14.08 -4.23 -0.28
CA GLU A 136 -13.63 -5.58 -0.58
C GLU A 136 -12.74 -5.56 -1.82
N THR A 137 -11.52 -6.07 -1.66
CA THR A 137 -10.52 -6.08 -2.72
C THR A 137 -10.10 -7.53 -2.98
N ILE A 138 -10.24 -8.00 -4.22
CA ILE A 138 -9.74 -9.31 -4.62
C ILE A 138 -8.44 -9.09 -5.38
N ILE A 139 -7.36 -9.67 -4.87
CA ILE A 139 -6.05 -9.64 -5.51
C ILE A 139 -5.57 -11.06 -5.78
N GLU A 140 -4.60 -11.16 -6.68
CA GLU A 140 -3.88 -12.39 -6.93
C GLU A 140 -2.39 -12.14 -6.70
N ILE A 141 -1.79 -12.88 -5.77
CA ILE A 141 -0.36 -12.82 -5.46
C ILE A 141 0.29 -14.09 -6.01
N ASN A 142 1.17 -13.95 -7.01
CA ASN A 142 1.83 -15.07 -7.69
C ASN A 142 0.86 -16.17 -8.15
N GLY A 143 -0.31 -15.79 -8.68
CA GLY A 143 -1.35 -16.73 -9.13
C GLY A 143 -2.30 -17.22 -8.02
N VAL A 144 -2.08 -16.85 -6.75
CA VAL A 144 -2.98 -17.20 -5.65
C VAL A 144 -3.96 -16.06 -5.38
N LYS A 145 -5.25 -16.32 -5.60
CA LYS A 145 -6.32 -15.35 -5.32
C LYS A 145 -6.61 -15.26 -3.82
N VAL A 146 -6.69 -14.04 -3.32
CA VAL A 146 -7.01 -13.73 -1.92
C VAL A 146 -7.95 -12.53 -1.87
N LYS A 147 -8.78 -12.49 -0.83
CA LYS A 147 -9.65 -11.35 -0.55
C LYS A 147 -9.04 -10.51 0.56
N ILE A 148 -9.13 -9.20 0.44
CA ILE A 148 -8.91 -8.23 1.49
C ILE A 148 -10.26 -7.63 1.84
N VAL A 149 -10.61 -7.67 3.12
CA VAL A 149 -11.80 -7.01 3.68
C VAL A 149 -11.36 -6.03 4.76
N LEU A 150 -12.24 -5.11 5.14
CA LEU A 150 -11.97 -4.20 6.24
C LEU A 150 -11.81 -4.95 7.56
N ASP A 151 -10.82 -4.55 8.36
CA ASP A 151 -10.64 -5.10 9.69
C ASP A 151 -11.42 -4.29 10.74
N GLU A 152 -12.71 -4.57 10.85
CA GLU A 152 -13.62 -3.85 11.75
C GLU A 152 -13.30 -3.99 13.26
N GLU A 153 -12.46 -4.95 13.64
CA GLU A 153 -12.03 -5.14 15.03
C GLU A 153 -10.82 -4.26 15.38
N ASN A 154 -10.00 -3.91 14.39
CA ASN A 154 -8.86 -3.01 14.51
C ASN A 154 -9.16 -1.64 13.91
N LYS A 155 -10.36 -1.10 14.17
CA LYS A 155 -10.82 0.25 13.77
C LYS A 155 -9.86 1.32 14.30
N ILE A 156 -8.81 1.60 13.55
CA ILE A 156 -8.25 2.94 13.53
C ILE A 156 -9.33 3.78 12.84
N PRO A 157 -9.91 4.81 13.47
CA PRO A 157 -10.81 5.73 12.77
C PRO A 157 -10.09 6.21 11.51
N ILE A 158 -10.81 6.47 10.40
CA ILE A 158 -10.26 7.04 9.17
C ILE A 158 -9.27 8.14 9.56
N GLN A 159 -7.98 7.79 9.56
CA GLN A 159 -6.95 8.67 10.05
C GLN A 159 -6.43 9.36 8.81
N ALA A 160 -6.33 10.69 8.86
CA ALA A 160 -5.49 11.41 7.91
C ALA A 160 -4.13 10.70 7.95
N CYS A 161 -3.77 10.05 6.85
CA CYS A 161 -2.54 9.24 6.76
C CYS A 161 -1.40 10.02 7.39
N LYS A 162 -0.60 9.36 8.25
CA LYS A 162 0.47 10.00 9.04
C LYS A 162 1.24 10.96 8.13
N GLY A 163 0.94 12.26 8.24
CA GLY A 163 1.66 13.30 7.51
C GLY A 163 3.13 13.11 7.83
N GLY A 164 3.95 13.00 6.79
CA GLY A 164 5.37 12.68 6.91
C GLY A 164 6.04 13.49 8.01
N ASN A 165 6.87 12.82 8.81
CA ASN A 165 7.90 13.48 9.62
C ASN A 165 8.82 14.31 8.72
#